data_AF-A0A0F9E9L8-F1
#
_entry.id   AF-A0A0F9E9L8-F1
#
_cell.length_a   1.000
_cell.length_b   1.000
_cell.length_c   1.000
_cell.angle_alpha   90.00
_cell.angle_beta   90.00
_cell.angle_gamma   90.00
#
_symmetry.space_group_name_H-M   'P 1'
#
loop_
_entity.id
_entity.type
_entity.pdbx_description
1 polymer ?
#
loop_
_entity_poly.entity_id
_entity_poly.type
_entity_poly.pdbx_seq_one_letter_code
_entity_poly.pdbx_strand_id
1 'polypeptide(L)'
;MSKIKYPRECPHCDYQASSPQTYCYHLRKHDPIPEGQLCDHGCGQQSKYKNTNNKYTCEEKYASCPAYLERHSKKVTKQWKEASDERREQTLKTFVENTQTPESIEKAKATKRNKLLAFALTRKFRQYKWAVHSVSQRTYKEYKNLINPNNYPRGITKYHLDHKVSKHVGWLLKIPPEYLAAQHNLQILYYTENIQKDVKCSIHPIELLEECRAPKEIVERVTCDILQLSDSFEQLFLL
;
A
#
# COMPACT_ATOMS: atom_id res chain seq x y z
N MET A 1 1.28 19.72 51.83
CA MET A 1 1.89 19.03 50.68
C MET A 1 1.73 19.90 49.44
N SER A 2 2.83 20.33 48.81
CA SER A 2 2.78 21.14 47.59
C SER A 2 2.22 20.31 46.42
N LYS A 3 1.24 20.83 45.68
CA LYS A 3 0.70 20.17 44.49
C LYS A 3 1.76 20.19 43.38
N ILE A 4 2.13 19.02 42.87
CA ILE A 4 3.04 18.89 41.72
C ILE A 4 2.34 19.47 40.48
N LYS A 5 3.00 20.39 39.78
CA LYS A 5 2.50 21.01 38.53
C LYS A 5 3.03 20.25 37.31
N TYR A 6 2.20 20.14 36.29
CA TYR A 6 2.53 19.61 34.96
C TYR A 6 2.26 20.70 33.91
N PRO A 7 2.95 20.71 32.77
CA PRO A 7 3.88 19.69 32.26
C PRO A 7 5.21 19.61 33.03
N ARG A 8 5.87 18.45 33.01
CA ARG A 8 7.13 18.20 33.74
C ARG A 8 8.21 17.65 32.81
N GLU A 9 9.39 18.24 32.88
CA GLU A 9 10.56 17.82 32.10
C GLU A 9 11.28 16.64 32.75
N CYS A 10 11.80 15.74 31.92
CA CYS A 10 12.63 14.64 32.36
C CYS A 10 14.05 15.13 32.71
N PRO A 11 14.65 14.70 33.83
CA PRO A 11 16.02 15.09 34.18
C PRO A 11 17.11 14.46 33.30
N HIS A 12 16.77 13.47 32.45
CA HIS A 12 17.73 12.71 31.66
C HIS A 12 17.65 12.98 30.14
N CYS A 13 16.60 13.65 29.67
CA CYS A 13 16.41 13.99 28.25
C CYS A 13 15.35 15.07 28.08
N ASP A 14 15.15 15.54 26.84
CA ASP A 14 14.25 16.66 26.53
C ASP A 14 12.74 16.28 26.52
N TYR A 15 12.36 15.12 27.06
CA TYR A 15 10.97 14.69 27.12
C TYR A 15 10.17 15.49 28.16
N GLN A 16 9.01 15.99 27.74
CA GLN A 16 8.08 16.71 28.60
C GLN A 16 6.77 15.91 28.77
N ALA A 17 6.47 15.52 30.00
CA ALA A 17 5.27 14.76 30.34
C ALA A 17 4.10 15.69 30.66
N SER A 18 2.93 15.44 30.08
CA SER A 18 1.70 16.17 30.37
C SER A 18 0.94 15.64 31.60
N SER A 19 1.31 14.45 32.10
CA SER A 19 0.63 13.81 33.22
C SER A 19 1.59 13.03 34.13
N PRO A 20 1.21 12.77 35.39
CA PRO A 20 2.01 11.93 36.29
C PRO A 20 2.28 10.53 35.73
N GLN A 21 1.30 9.92 35.07
CA GLN A 21 1.40 8.56 34.55
C GLN A 21 2.43 8.48 33.41
N THR A 22 2.39 9.44 32.48
CA THR A 22 3.33 9.51 31.36
C THR A 22 4.75 9.83 31.84
N TYR A 23 4.89 10.69 32.85
CA TYR A 23 6.17 10.99 33.49
C TYR A 23 6.79 9.76 34.15
N CYS A 24 6.03 9.05 34.98
CA CYS A 24 6.49 7.82 35.63
C CYS A 24 6.83 6.71 34.62
N TYR A 25 6.05 6.60 33.53
CA TYR A 25 6.34 5.66 32.45
C TYR A 25 7.65 6.00 31.74
N HIS A 26 7.87 7.28 31.43
CA HIS A 26 9.07 7.75 30.77
C HIS A 26 10.33 7.55 31.63
N LEU A 27 10.27 7.87 32.92
CA LEU A 27 11.43 7.71 33.82
C LEU A 27 11.96 6.28 33.85
N ARG A 28 11.09 5.26 33.73
CA ARG A 28 11.50 3.85 33.66
C ARG A 28 12.36 3.51 32.45
N LYS A 29 12.35 4.33 31.39
CA LYS A 29 13.24 4.15 30.24
C LYS A 29 14.70 4.49 30.58
N HIS A 30 14.93 5.25 31.65
CA HIS A 30 16.27 5.63 32.12
C HIS A 30 16.78 4.73 33.25
N ASP A 31 15.97 3.81 33.76
CA ASP A 31 16.42 2.82 34.76
C ASP A 31 17.57 1.99 34.16
N PRO A 32 18.75 1.97 34.78
CA PRO A 32 19.87 1.17 34.27
C PRO A 32 19.49 -0.31 34.31
N ILE A 33 19.85 -1.02 33.24
CA ILE A 33 19.69 -2.48 33.16
C ILE A 33 20.92 -3.11 33.82
N PRO A 34 20.75 -4.05 34.77
CA PRO A 34 21.88 -4.74 35.39
C PRO A 34 22.79 -5.40 34.36
N GLU A 35 24.11 -5.32 34.58
CA GLU A 35 25.09 -5.94 33.68
C GLU A 35 24.86 -7.46 33.61
N GLY A 36 24.82 -8.00 32.38
CA GLY A 36 24.56 -9.41 32.14
C GLY A 36 23.08 -9.83 32.25
N GLN A 37 22.14 -8.92 32.50
CA GLN A 37 20.71 -9.24 32.55
C GLN A 37 20.23 -9.83 31.21
N LEU A 38 19.67 -11.04 31.25
CA LEU A 38 19.09 -11.70 30.10
C LEU A 38 17.61 -11.31 29.92
N CYS A 39 17.09 -11.55 28.71
CA CYS A 39 15.69 -11.30 28.38
C CYS A 39 14.75 -12.20 29.18
N ASP A 40 13.82 -11.60 29.92
CA ASP A 40 12.85 -12.30 30.78
C ASP A 40 11.85 -13.15 29.97
N HIS A 41 11.79 -12.94 28.65
CA HIS A 41 11.00 -13.80 27.77
C HIS A 41 11.68 -15.12 27.43
N GLY A 42 12.97 -15.30 27.77
CA GLY A 42 13.68 -16.56 27.63
C GLY A 42 14.32 -16.80 26.25
N CYS A 43 14.64 -15.74 25.49
CA CYS A 43 15.36 -15.90 24.21
C CYS A 43 16.88 -16.07 24.37
N GLY A 44 17.42 -15.93 25.59
CA GLY A 44 18.86 -16.03 25.86
C GLY A 44 19.69 -14.80 25.45
N GLN A 45 19.09 -13.80 24.81
CA GLN A 45 19.78 -12.56 24.45
C GLN A 45 19.88 -11.61 25.65
N GLN A 46 20.91 -10.77 25.66
CA GLN A 46 21.06 -9.67 26.62
C GLN A 46 19.90 -8.67 26.50
N SER A 47 19.40 -8.20 27.64
CA SER A 47 18.32 -7.23 27.71
C SER A 47 18.83 -5.82 27.43
N LYS A 48 18.06 -5.09 26.62
CA LYS A 48 18.35 -3.70 26.22
C LYS A 48 17.27 -2.72 26.66
N TYR A 49 16.10 -3.23 27.03
CA TYR A 49 14.93 -2.42 27.37
C TYR A 49 14.23 -2.98 28.61
N LYS A 50 13.48 -2.12 29.31
CA LYS A 50 12.59 -2.48 30.42
C LYS A 50 11.16 -2.07 30.06
N ASN A 51 10.23 -3.02 30.09
CA ASN A 51 8.84 -2.77 29.68
C ASN A 51 7.98 -2.19 30.82
N THR A 52 6.70 -1.91 30.53
CA THR A 52 5.73 -1.37 31.49
C THR A 52 5.53 -2.24 32.73
N ASN A 53 5.78 -3.55 32.61
CA ASN A 53 5.62 -4.54 33.66
C ASN A 53 6.93 -4.83 34.41
N ASN A 54 7.92 -3.94 34.29
CA ASN A 54 9.26 -4.08 34.89
C ASN A 54 10.02 -5.34 34.44
N LYS A 55 9.69 -5.90 33.27
CA LYS A 55 10.44 -7.00 32.67
C LYS A 55 11.50 -6.49 31.72
N TYR A 56 12.65 -7.14 31.72
CA TYR A 56 13.76 -6.86 30.85
C TYR A 56 13.61 -7.60 29.51
N THR A 57 13.75 -6.86 28.40
CA THR A 57 13.50 -7.35 27.06
C THR A 57 14.67 -7.05 26.12
N CYS A 58 14.94 -7.96 25.18
CA CYS A 58 16.00 -7.79 24.18
C CYS A 58 15.64 -6.76 23.08
N GLU A 59 14.34 -6.54 22.85
CA GLU A 59 13.77 -5.61 21.87
C GLU A 59 12.94 -4.52 22.56
N GLU A 60 12.81 -3.35 21.91
CA GLU A 60 12.03 -2.22 22.45
C GLU A 60 10.55 -2.62 22.63
N LYS A 61 10.02 -3.35 21.65
CA LYS A 61 8.70 -3.97 21.70
C LYS A 61 8.87 -5.43 22.11
N TYR A 62 8.44 -5.77 23.32
CA TYR A 62 8.54 -7.14 23.83
C TYR A 62 7.85 -8.18 22.93
N ALA A 63 6.80 -7.77 22.19
CA ALA A 63 6.08 -8.60 21.23
C ALA A 63 6.93 -9.01 20.01
N SER A 64 8.05 -8.34 19.76
CA SER A 64 9.02 -8.67 18.71
C SER A 64 10.06 -9.71 19.14
N CYS A 65 10.12 -10.06 20.44
CA CYS A 65 11.05 -11.07 20.94
C CYS A 65 10.72 -12.47 20.35
N PRO A 66 11.70 -13.20 19.78
CA PRO A 66 11.47 -14.51 19.17
C PRO A 66 10.85 -15.54 20.13
N ALA A 67 11.37 -15.64 21.37
CA ALA A 67 10.84 -16.57 22.37
C ALA A 67 9.44 -16.19 22.85
N TYR A 68 9.09 -14.90 22.85
CA TYR A 68 7.73 -14.46 23.12
C TYR A 68 6.79 -14.90 21.99
N LEU A 69 7.15 -14.61 20.73
CA LEU A 69 6.36 -14.97 19.56
C LEU A 69 6.10 -16.48 19.48
N GLU A 70 7.12 -17.30 19.73
CA GLU A 70 6.98 -18.75 19.72
C GLU A 70 5.99 -19.24 20.80
N ARG A 71 6.17 -18.80 22.05
CA ARG A 71 5.28 -19.17 23.17
C ARG A 71 3.86 -18.63 22.94
N HIS A 72 3.73 -17.42 22.42
CA HIS A 72 2.44 -16.81 22.12
C HIS A 72 1.73 -17.60 21.01
N SER A 73 2.43 -17.93 19.92
CA SER A 73 1.91 -18.76 18.83
C SER A 73 1.43 -20.11 19.36
N LYS A 74 2.25 -20.83 20.14
CA LYS A 74 1.87 -22.10 20.79
C LYS A 74 0.63 -21.95 21.67
N LYS A 75 0.56 -20.89 22.49
CA LYS A 75 -0.60 -20.61 23.36
C LYS A 75 -1.85 -20.33 22.53
N VAL A 76 -1.76 -19.52 21.48
CA VAL A 76 -2.87 -19.20 20.58
C VAL A 76 -3.36 -20.46 19.87
N THR A 77 -2.45 -21.26 19.30
CA THR A 77 -2.80 -22.54 18.66
C THR A 77 -3.48 -23.49 19.64
N LYS A 78 -2.96 -23.62 20.86
CA LYS A 78 -3.56 -24.44 21.91
C LYS A 78 -4.97 -23.95 22.25
N GLN A 79 -5.12 -22.65 22.51
CA GLN A 79 -6.42 -22.03 22.79
C GLN A 79 -7.42 -22.26 21.66
N TRP A 80 -7.02 -22.20 20.40
CA TRP A 80 -7.93 -22.47 19.26
C TRP A 80 -8.30 -23.94 19.13
N LYS A 81 -7.36 -24.85 19.37
CA LYS A 81 -7.63 -26.30 19.36
C LYS A 81 -8.57 -26.72 20.48
N GLU A 82 -8.38 -26.16 21.67
CA GLU A 82 -9.16 -26.47 22.88
C GLU A 82 -10.41 -25.61 23.04
N ALA A 83 -10.58 -24.54 22.25
CA ALA A 83 -11.78 -23.72 22.28
C ALA A 83 -13.00 -24.55 21.91
N SER A 84 -14.05 -24.46 22.75
CA SER A 84 -15.39 -24.90 22.36
C SER A 84 -15.84 -24.13 21.12
N ASP A 85 -16.74 -24.75 20.35
CA ASP A 85 -17.28 -24.10 19.15
C ASP A 85 -17.96 -22.76 19.50
N GLU A 86 -18.57 -22.65 20.69
CA GLU A 86 -19.17 -21.42 21.21
C GLU A 86 -18.15 -20.26 21.33
N ARG A 87 -16.92 -20.53 21.80
CA ARG A 87 -15.87 -19.50 21.89
C ARG A 87 -15.40 -19.06 20.50
N ARG A 88 -15.35 -19.99 19.54
CA ARG A 88 -15.00 -19.68 18.15
C ARG A 88 -16.07 -18.81 17.52
N GLU A 89 -17.34 -19.14 17.73
CA GLU A 89 -18.50 -18.35 17.30
C GLU A 89 -18.50 -16.96 17.93
N GLN A 90 -18.24 -16.84 19.23
CA GLN A 90 -18.17 -15.54 19.89
C GLN A 90 -17.04 -14.68 19.34
N THR A 91 -15.85 -15.27 19.09
CA THR A 91 -14.72 -14.56 18.49
C THR A 91 -15.06 -14.08 17.07
N LEU A 92 -15.71 -14.94 16.27
CA LEU A 92 -16.18 -14.59 14.94
C LEU A 92 -17.21 -13.46 15.00
N LYS A 93 -18.16 -13.52 15.94
CA LYS A 93 -19.17 -12.49 16.18
C LYS A 93 -18.53 -11.15 16.53
N THR A 94 -17.61 -11.11 17.49
CA THR A 94 -16.87 -9.88 17.85
C THR A 94 -16.04 -9.34 16.68
N PHE A 95 -15.44 -10.23 15.89
CA PHE A 95 -14.74 -9.80 14.68
C PHE A 95 -15.69 -9.18 13.66
N VAL A 96 -16.85 -9.79 13.40
CA VAL A 96 -17.86 -9.23 12.49
C VAL A 96 -18.37 -7.88 13.01
N GLU A 97 -18.73 -7.79 14.28
CA GLU A 97 -19.24 -6.56 14.90
C GLU A 97 -18.24 -5.41 14.85
N ASN A 98 -16.94 -5.67 15.10
CA ASN A 98 -15.92 -4.62 15.14
C ASN A 98 -15.27 -4.31 13.78
N THR A 99 -15.23 -5.28 12.87
CA THR A 99 -14.52 -5.14 11.58
C THR A 99 -15.47 -4.74 10.46
N GLN A 100 -16.79 -4.84 10.68
CA GLN A 100 -17.80 -4.56 9.66
C GLN A 100 -18.86 -3.56 10.18
N THR A 101 -18.47 -2.29 10.33
CA THR A 101 -19.51 -1.26 10.32
C THR A 101 -20.22 -1.30 8.96
N PRO A 102 -21.55 -1.10 8.88
CA PRO A 102 -22.26 -1.01 7.60
C PRO A 102 -21.56 -0.04 6.64
N GLU A 103 -20.99 1.04 7.17
CA GLU A 103 -20.19 2.00 6.41
C GLU A 103 -18.91 1.38 5.80
N SER A 104 -18.15 0.57 6.54
CA SER A 104 -16.96 -0.12 6.00
C SER A 104 -17.32 -1.16 4.94
N ILE A 105 -18.45 -1.87 5.13
CA ILE A 105 -18.98 -2.81 4.14
C ILE A 105 -19.40 -2.05 2.90
N GLU A 106 -20.14 -0.95 3.02
CA GLU A 106 -20.59 -0.14 1.89
C GLU A 106 -19.41 0.53 1.18
N LYS A 107 -18.39 1.01 1.89
CA LYS A 107 -17.14 1.48 1.28
C LYS A 107 -16.42 0.36 0.52
N ALA A 108 -16.33 -0.84 1.09
CA ALA A 108 -15.70 -1.99 0.44
C ALA A 108 -16.51 -2.48 -0.77
N LYS A 109 -17.85 -2.47 -0.68
CA LYS A 109 -18.77 -2.79 -1.78
C LYS A 109 -18.73 -1.73 -2.86
N ALA A 110 -18.73 -0.44 -2.54
CA ALA A 110 -18.59 0.66 -3.49
C ALA A 110 -17.24 0.59 -4.20
N THR A 111 -16.15 0.34 -3.46
CA THR A 111 -14.81 0.14 -4.02
C THR A 111 -14.75 -1.11 -4.92
N LYS A 112 -15.35 -2.23 -4.49
CA LYS A 112 -15.46 -3.44 -5.31
C LYS A 112 -16.41 -3.27 -6.50
N ARG A 113 -17.53 -2.55 -6.38
CA ARG A 113 -18.50 -2.29 -7.46
C ARG A 113 -17.90 -1.35 -8.49
N ASN A 114 -17.18 -0.31 -8.10
CA ASN A 114 -16.44 0.54 -9.03
C ASN A 114 -15.34 -0.27 -9.72
N LYS A 115 -14.63 -1.13 -8.98
CA LYS A 115 -13.67 -2.07 -9.58
C LYS A 115 -14.32 -3.10 -10.49
N LEU A 116 -15.50 -3.65 -10.15
CA LEU A 116 -16.23 -4.70 -10.89
C LEU A 116 -17.01 -4.15 -12.08
N LEU A 117 -17.57 -2.94 -12.01
CA LEU A 117 -18.15 -2.23 -13.16
C LEU A 117 -17.03 -1.79 -14.12
N ALA A 118 -15.83 -1.47 -13.62
CA ALA A 118 -14.63 -1.36 -14.44
C ALA A 118 -14.04 -2.73 -14.89
N PHE A 119 -14.47 -3.85 -14.29
CA PHE A 119 -13.93 -5.21 -14.50
C PHE A 119 -15.02 -6.26 -14.79
N ALA A 120 -16.02 -5.93 -15.61
CA ALA A 120 -16.44 -6.91 -16.60
C ALA A 120 -15.27 -7.08 -17.61
N LEU A 121 -14.16 -7.65 -17.11
CA LEU A 121 -12.92 -7.95 -17.82
C LEU A 121 -13.29 -9.04 -18.81
N THR A 122 -13.91 -8.64 -19.91
CA THR A 122 -14.20 -9.55 -21.01
C THR A 122 -12.87 -10.23 -21.36
N ARG A 123 -12.95 -11.50 -21.77
CA ARG A 123 -11.78 -12.24 -22.27
C ARG A 123 -10.97 -11.39 -23.28
N LYS A 124 -11.66 -10.54 -24.05
CA LYS A 124 -11.09 -9.58 -24.99
C LYS A 124 -10.22 -8.51 -24.34
N PHE A 125 -10.65 -7.87 -23.25
CA PHE A 125 -9.80 -6.88 -22.56
C PHE A 125 -8.54 -7.53 -21.95
N ARG A 126 -8.65 -8.77 -21.44
CA ARG A 126 -7.46 -9.51 -20.98
C ARG A 126 -6.47 -9.75 -22.13
N GLN A 127 -6.96 -10.17 -23.29
CA GLN A 127 -6.15 -10.36 -24.50
C GLN A 127 -5.47 -9.04 -24.92
N TYR A 128 -6.22 -7.94 -24.91
CA TYR A 128 -5.69 -6.61 -25.20
C TYR A 128 -4.57 -6.21 -24.23
N LYS A 129 -4.77 -6.36 -22.91
CA LYS A 129 -3.75 -6.04 -21.90
C LYS A 129 -2.47 -6.86 -22.10
N TRP A 130 -2.59 -8.13 -22.47
CA TRP A 130 -1.46 -8.99 -22.78
C TRP A 130 -0.72 -8.53 -24.05
N ALA A 131 -1.46 -8.18 -25.12
CA ALA A 131 -0.87 -7.63 -26.33
C ALA A 131 -0.08 -6.34 -26.04
N VAL A 132 -0.68 -5.38 -25.34
CA VAL A 132 -0.02 -4.13 -24.93
C VAL A 132 1.21 -4.44 -24.08
N HIS A 133 1.11 -5.33 -23.09
CA HIS A 133 2.26 -5.68 -22.24
C HIS A 133 3.42 -6.27 -23.04
N SER A 134 3.13 -7.20 -23.96
CA SER A 134 4.15 -7.81 -24.82
C SER A 134 4.87 -6.77 -25.68
N VAL A 135 4.12 -5.86 -26.32
CA VAL A 135 4.70 -4.77 -27.11
C VAL A 135 5.50 -3.81 -26.21
N SER A 136 4.97 -3.39 -25.06
CA SER A 136 5.63 -2.44 -24.16
C SER A 136 6.96 -2.97 -23.62
N GLN A 137 7.08 -4.26 -23.37
CA GLN A 137 8.36 -4.84 -22.93
C GLN A 137 9.41 -4.81 -24.04
N ARG A 138 9.01 -4.95 -25.31
CA ARG A 138 9.92 -4.79 -26.46
C ARG A 138 10.33 -3.33 -26.60
N THR A 139 9.37 -2.41 -26.63
CA THR A 139 9.62 -0.95 -26.67
C THR A 139 10.53 -0.51 -25.53
N TYR A 140 10.31 -0.99 -24.31
CA TYR A 140 11.15 -0.64 -23.16
C TYR A 140 12.60 -1.10 -23.31
N LYS A 141 12.84 -2.27 -23.91
CA LYS A 141 14.20 -2.76 -24.16
C LYS A 141 14.91 -1.90 -25.20
N GLU A 142 14.21 -1.53 -26.27
CA GLU A 142 14.73 -0.74 -27.38
C GLU A 142 14.99 0.72 -26.99
N TYR A 143 14.04 1.33 -26.27
CA TYR A 143 14.06 2.75 -25.92
C TYR A 143 14.33 2.99 -24.42
N LYS A 144 15.07 2.08 -23.77
CA LYS A 144 15.32 2.13 -22.32
C LYS A 144 15.86 3.47 -21.84
N ASN A 145 16.80 4.06 -22.59
CA ASN A 145 17.46 5.30 -22.20
C ASN A 145 16.53 6.52 -22.29
N LEU A 146 15.50 6.46 -23.14
CA LEU A 146 14.50 7.51 -23.26
C LEU A 146 13.42 7.37 -22.19
N ILE A 147 12.97 6.13 -21.92
CA ILE A 147 11.91 5.85 -20.95
C ILE A 147 12.42 5.88 -19.49
N ASN A 148 13.69 5.50 -19.29
CA ASN A 148 14.34 5.39 -17.97
C ASN A 148 15.75 6.02 -18.00
N PRO A 149 15.87 7.34 -18.24
CA PRO A 149 17.16 8.01 -18.39
C PRO A 149 18.04 7.87 -17.13
N ASN A 150 17.42 7.81 -15.95
CA ASN A 150 18.12 7.67 -14.67
C ASN A 150 18.43 6.22 -14.28
N ASN A 151 18.11 5.26 -15.16
CA ASN A 151 18.35 3.82 -14.97
C ASN A 151 17.82 3.28 -13.62
N TYR A 152 16.62 3.73 -13.21
CA TYR A 152 16.00 3.28 -11.96
C TYR A 152 15.76 1.76 -11.95
N PRO A 153 16.01 1.07 -10.83
CA PRO A 153 15.85 -0.38 -10.74
C PRO A 153 14.38 -0.78 -10.71
N ARG A 154 13.97 -1.60 -11.69
CA ARG A 154 12.63 -2.18 -11.73
C ARG A 154 12.48 -3.24 -10.64
N GLY A 155 11.30 -3.31 -10.01
CA GLY A 155 11.00 -4.31 -8.98
C GLY A 155 9.59 -4.17 -8.43
N ILE A 156 9.12 -5.18 -7.70
CA ILE A 156 7.74 -5.22 -7.18
C ILE A 156 7.45 -4.03 -6.26
N THR A 157 8.40 -3.67 -5.40
CA THR A 157 8.29 -2.56 -4.42
C THR A 157 9.23 -1.41 -4.74
N LYS A 158 9.66 -1.29 -6.01
CA LYS A 158 10.58 -0.23 -6.46
C LYS A 158 9.92 0.57 -7.57
N TYR A 159 10.49 0.53 -8.77
CA TYR A 159 9.98 1.25 -9.92
C TYR A 159 9.27 0.32 -10.90
N HIS A 160 8.15 0.80 -11.45
CA HIS A 160 7.33 0.06 -12.41
C HIS A 160 7.40 0.72 -13.78
N LEU A 161 7.21 -0.08 -14.83
CA LEU A 161 6.94 0.43 -16.17
C LEU A 161 5.44 0.69 -16.27
N ASP A 162 5.09 1.97 -16.42
CA ASP A 162 3.71 2.45 -16.47
C ASP A 162 3.41 3.12 -17.83
N HIS A 163 2.12 3.31 -18.10
CA HIS A 163 1.58 3.93 -19.30
C HIS A 163 0.97 5.30 -18.95
N LYS A 164 1.42 6.40 -19.57
CA LYS A 164 0.86 7.74 -19.36
C LYS A 164 -0.64 7.77 -19.65
N VAL A 165 -1.08 7.22 -20.79
CA VAL A 165 -2.46 6.85 -21.10
C VAL A 165 -2.71 5.42 -20.63
N SER A 166 -3.64 5.23 -19.70
CA SER A 166 -3.86 3.93 -19.08
C SER A 166 -4.38 2.88 -20.08
N LYS A 167 -4.06 1.60 -19.85
CA LYS A 167 -4.56 0.47 -20.67
C LYS A 167 -6.08 0.38 -20.70
N HIS A 168 -6.74 0.87 -19.66
CA HIS A 168 -8.19 0.87 -19.59
C HIS A 168 -8.77 1.89 -20.57
N VAL A 169 -8.25 3.12 -20.55
CA VAL A 169 -8.64 4.17 -21.51
C VAL A 169 -8.34 3.74 -22.94
N GLY A 170 -7.15 3.19 -23.19
CA GLY A 170 -6.80 2.68 -24.52
C GLY A 170 -7.74 1.57 -25.02
N TRP A 171 -8.23 0.71 -24.12
CA TRP A 171 -9.22 -0.32 -24.47
C TRP A 171 -10.58 0.28 -24.82
N LEU A 172 -11.09 1.21 -23.99
CA LEU A 172 -12.38 1.87 -24.21
C LEU A 172 -12.41 2.61 -25.55
N LEU A 173 -11.34 3.32 -25.87
CA LEU A 173 -11.17 4.09 -27.10
C LEU A 173 -10.65 3.26 -28.28
N LYS A 174 -10.53 1.93 -28.12
CA LYS A 174 -10.05 1.00 -29.15
C LYS A 174 -8.72 1.45 -29.78
N ILE A 175 -7.81 1.99 -28.97
CA ILE A 175 -6.47 2.39 -29.39
C ILE A 175 -5.65 1.12 -29.62
N PRO A 176 -5.06 0.94 -30.82
CA PRO A 176 -4.26 -0.26 -31.08
C PRO A 176 -3.07 -0.40 -30.12
N PRO A 177 -2.69 -1.64 -29.74
CA PRO A 177 -1.62 -1.88 -28.78
C PRO A 177 -0.27 -1.24 -29.12
N GLU A 178 0.05 -1.08 -30.40
CA GLU A 178 1.29 -0.47 -30.89
C GLU A 178 1.43 1.00 -30.48
N TYR A 179 0.37 1.80 -30.57
CA TYR A 179 0.38 3.20 -30.14
C TYR A 179 0.38 3.31 -28.62
N LEU A 180 -0.42 2.47 -27.95
CA LEU A 180 -0.47 2.50 -26.50
C LEU A 180 0.85 2.00 -25.87
N ALA A 181 1.60 1.15 -26.55
CA ALA A 181 2.92 0.68 -26.11
C ALA A 181 4.09 1.46 -26.69
N ALA A 182 3.84 2.59 -27.37
CA ALA A 182 4.88 3.45 -27.92
C ALA A 182 5.72 4.10 -26.81
N GLN A 183 6.97 4.43 -27.12
CA GLN A 183 7.91 5.03 -26.15
C GLN A 183 7.35 6.31 -25.51
N HIS A 184 6.58 7.08 -26.28
CA HIS A 184 5.95 8.33 -25.86
C HIS A 184 4.94 8.13 -24.73
N ASN A 185 4.29 6.97 -24.70
CA ASN A 185 3.34 6.60 -23.66
C ASN A 185 3.97 5.90 -22.45
N LEU A 186 5.23 5.47 -22.54
CA LEU A 186 5.86 4.70 -21.47
C LEU A 186 6.65 5.60 -20.52
N GLN A 187 6.57 5.30 -19.23
CA GLN A 187 7.33 6.00 -18.20
C GLN A 187 7.71 5.05 -17.06
N ILE A 188 8.72 5.44 -16.29
CA ILE A 188 9.08 4.78 -15.04
C ILE A 188 8.52 5.59 -13.86
N LEU A 189 7.69 4.95 -13.04
CA LEU A 189 7.12 5.53 -11.81
C LEU A 189 7.50 4.71 -10.59
N TYR A 190 7.56 5.34 -9.41
CA TYR A 190 7.71 4.61 -8.16
C TYR A 190 6.41 3.85 -7.84
N TYR A 191 6.50 2.67 -7.22
CA TYR A 191 5.35 1.76 -7.10
C TYR A 191 4.14 2.37 -6.39
N THR A 192 4.36 3.24 -5.39
CA THR A 192 3.27 3.91 -4.67
C THR A 192 2.54 4.90 -5.56
N GLU A 193 3.27 5.65 -6.38
CA GLU A 193 2.71 6.61 -7.35
C GLU A 193 1.92 5.88 -8.43
N ASN A 194 2.44 4.76 -8.94
CA ASN A 194 1.75 3.92 -9.92
C ASN A 194 0.42 3.37 -9.37
N ILE A 195 0.40 2.94 -8.10
CA ILE A 195 -0.83 2.48 -7.44
C ILE A 195 -1.83 3.64 -7.27
N GLN A 196 -1.36 4.83 -6.90
CA GLN A 196 -2.20 6.02 -6.72
C GLN A 196 -2.78 6.52 -8.05
N LYS A 197 -2.04 6.40 -9.15
CA LYS A 197 -2.48 6.76 -10.50
C LYS A 197 -3.65 5.92 -10.99
N ASP A 198 -3.65 4.61 -10.70
CA ASP A 198 -4.70 3.66 -11.09
C ASP A 198 -5.07 3.74 -12.59
N VAL A 199 -6.29 4.19 -12.93
CA VAL A 199 -6.77 4.34 -14.32
C VAL A 199 -6.56 5.73 -14.91
N LYS A 200 -6.08 6.69 -14.10
CA LYS A 200 -5.88 8.09 -14.53
C LYS A 200 -4.82 8.19 -15.60
N CYS A 201 -4.98 9.16 -16.49
CA CYS A 201 -4.03 9.44 -17.56
C CYS A 201 -3.22 10.70 -17.27
N SER A 202 -1.91 10.66 -17.55
CA SER A 202 -1.01 11.81 -17.39
C SER A 202 -0.92 12.68 -18.66
N ILE A 203 -1.37 12.16 -19.80
CA ILE A 203 -1.45 12.88 -21.09
C ILE A 203 -2.78 12.54 -21.76
N HIS A 204 -3.25 13.38 -22.68
CA HIS A 204 -4.48 13.13 -23.42
C HIS A 204 -4.28 12.02 -24.50
N PRO A 205 -5.25 11.13 -24.77
CA PRO A 205 -5.07 10.08 -25.78
C PRO A 205 -4.85 10.62 -27.20
N ILE A 206 -5.42 11.79 -27.53
CA ILE A 206 -5.20 12.45 -28.81
C ILE A 206 -3.76 12.94 -28.93
N GLU A 207 -3.24 13.59 -27.90
CA GLU A 207 -1.84 14.03 -27.82
C GLU A 207 -0.88 12.85 -28.02
N LEU A 208 -1.15 11.71 -27.37
CA LEU A 208 -0.37 10.48 -27.59
C LEU A 208 -0.38 10.04 -29.06
N LEU A 209 -1.54 10.02 -29.71
CA LEU A 209 -1.67 9.55 -31.10
C LEU A 209 -0.98 10.49 -32.08
N GLU A 210 -1.05 11.80 -31.83
CA GLU A 210 -0.33 12.82 -32.60
C GLU A 210 1.19 12.67 -32.46
N GLU A 211 1.71 12.47 -31.24
CA GLU A 211 3.13 12.19 -30.99
C GLU A 211 3.60 10.91 -31.73
N CYS A 212 2.73 9.89 -31.79
CA CYS A 212 3.02 8.65 -32.51
C CYS A 212 2.81 8.76 -34.03
N ARG A 213 2.38 9.92 -34.55
CA ARG A 213 2.02 10.13 -35.96
C ARG A 213 1.02 9.08 -36.46
N ALA A 214 0.01 8.77 -35.64
CA ALA A 214 -1.02 7.82 -36.00
C ALA A 214 -1.81 8.30 -37.24
N PRO A 215 -2.36 7.37 -38.06
CA PRO A 215 -3.25 7.72 -39.16
C PRO A 215 -4.41 8.61 -38.71
N LYS A 216 -4.77 9.58 -39.55
CA LYS A 216 -5.80 10.59 -39.23
C LYS A 216 -7.14 9.94 -38.86
N GLU A 217 -7.47 8.83 -39.50
CA GLU A 217 -8.71 8.08 -39.27
C GLU A 217 -8.79 7.51 -37.85
N ILE A 218 -7.64 7.12 -37.27
CA ILE A 218 -7.58 6.65 -35.88
C ILE A 218 -7.78 7.83 -34.92
N VAL A 219 -7.12 8.95 -35.19
CA VAL A 219 -7.23 10.17 -34.37
C VAL A 219 -8.67 10.66 -34.36
N GLU A 220 -9.30 10.83 -35.52
CA GLU A 220 -10.68 11.27 -35.66
C GLU A 220 -11.67 10.33 -34.96
N ARG A 221 -11.51 9.01 -35.12
CA ARG A 221 -12.35 8.03 -34.41
C ARG A 221 -12.24 8.19 -32.91
N VAL A 222 -11.02 8.29 -32.38
CA VAL A 222 -10.79 8.43 -30.93
C VAL A 222 -11.35 9.75 -30.43
N THR A 223 -11.23 10.84 -31.18
CA THR A 223 -11.85 12.13 -30.83
C THR A 223 -13.36 12.01 -30.72
N CYS A 224 -14.02 11.36 -31.69
CA CYS A 224 -15.46 11.10 -31.64
C CYS A 224 -15.86 10.25 -30.43
N ASP A 225 -15.12 9.16 -30.15
CA ASP A 225 -15.38 8.29 -29.00
C ASP A 225 -15.22 9.06 -27.67
N ILE A 226 -14.24 9.95 -27.55
CA ILE A 226 -14.04 10.81 -26.37
C ILE A 226 -15.22 11.75 -26.17
N LEU A 227 -15.69 12.42 -27.22
CA LEU A 227 -16.83 13.34 -27.16
C LEU A 227 -18.12 12.63 -26.74
N GLN A 228 -18.30 11.38 -27.14
CA GLN A 228 -19.46 10.56 -26.74
C GLN A 228 -19.42 10.11 -25.27
N LEU A 229 -18.25 10.14 -24.63
CA LEU A 229 -18.04 9.72 -23.25
C LEU A 229 -18.04 10.88 -22.25
N SER A 230 -18.29 12.12 -22.70
CA SER A 230 -18.00 13.41 -22.05
C SER A 230 -18.20 13.45 -20.54
N ASP A 231 -19.36 12.99 -20.04
CA ASP A 231 -19.69 13.11 -18.61
C ASP A 231 -18.87 12.17 -17.71
N SER A 232 -18.37 11.06 -18.27
CA SER A 232 -17.55 10.07 -17.56
C SER A 232 -16.06 10.20 -17.85
N PHE A 233 -15.71 10.83 -18.97
CA PHE A 233 -14.34 10.89 -19.45
C PHE A 233 -13.51 11.94 -18.70
N GLU A 234 -14.09 13.10 -18.37
CA GLU A 234 -13.38 14.16 -17.63
C GLU A 234 -12.86 13.67 -16.27
N GLN A 235 -13.59 12.76 -15.60
CA GLN A 235 -13.16 12.17 -14.32
C GLN A 235 -11.85 11.37 -14.43
N LEU A 236 -11.44 10.96 -15.63
CA LEU A 236 -10.20 10.20 -15.87
C LEU A 236 -8.96 11.08 -16.09
N PHE A 237 -9.15 12.40 -16.29
CA PHE A 237 -8.08 13.37 -16.56
C PHE A 237 -7.84 14.38 -15.42
N LEU A 238 -8.68 14.37 -14.38
CA LEU A 238 -8.51 15.25 -13.23
C LEU A 238 -7.46 14.70 -12.25
N LEU A 239 -6.26 15.26 -12.33
CA LEU A 239 -5.29 15.38 -11.24
C LEU A 239 -5.21 16.84 -10.79
#